data_AF-A0A177MXM5-F1
#
_entry.id   AF-A0A177MXM5-F1
#
_cell.length_a   1.000
_cell.length_b   1.000
_cell.length_c   1.000
_cell.angle_alpha   90.00
_cell.angle_beta   90.00
_cell.angle_gamma   90.00
#
_symmetry.space_group_name_H-M   'P 1'
#
loop_
_entity.id
_entity.type
_entity.pdbx_description
1 polymer ?
#
loop_
_entity_poly.entity_id
_entity_poly.type
_entity_poly.pdbx_seq_one_letter_code
_entity_poly.pdbx_strand_id
1 'polypeptide(L)'
;MAVTKLSNNPTHAADLAHDTHTTSMIAEFIHYLSTRTNPGARRLGYAGEAAALEARHRRCREAWLPHLAATRAALLRAAELAHPNSGDALLVGGGSVHDLPLAELMYRFDRIVLLDIAFGAEARRLAKRWPKRLRLCRHDVTGIVDWLAKHRSLPPAELLSRPVLPQLAIPPGWVASVNCLTQLPLLPLNYLAGRIVDESALEAFGRALVQGHLHWLQAWHVPICLVTEVEDRQFDRDGLLASSTDYRALLEGFTTDAACIGRWPWLIHPPGELADGCHESRIVEAWCL
;
A
#
# COMPACT_ATOMS: atom_id res chain seq x y z
N MET A 1 3.97 3.46 19.26
CA MET A 1 2.70 2.72 19.37
C MET A 1 1.90 2.69 18.07
N ALA A 2 1.96 3.70 17.20
CA ALA A 2 1.14 3.70 15.97
C ALA A 2 1.53 2.56 15.01
N VAL A 3 2.82 2.27 14.88
CA VAL A 3 3.32 1.24 13.95
C VAL A 3 3.20 -0.17 14.52
N THR A 4 3.43 -0.36 15.82
CA THR A 4 3.16 -1.64 16.49
C THR A 4 1.67 -1.98 16.48
N LYS A 5 0.78 -0.99 16.50
CA LYS A 5 -0.66 -1.20 16.30
C LYS A 5 -1.01 -1.60 14.87
N LEU A 6 -0.26 -1.14 13.85
CA LEU A 6 -0.41 -1.62 12.47
C LEU A 6 -0.15 -3.14 12.39
N SER A 7 0.92 -3.65 13.03
CA SER A 7 1.23 -5.09 13.05
C SER A 7 0.34 -5.92 13.98
N ASN A 8 -0.10 -5.33 15.10
CA ASN A 8 -0.89 -6.03 16.13
C ASN A 8 -2.40 -5.93 15.89
N ASN A 9 -2.84 -5.36 14.77
CA ASN A 9 -4.26 -5.34 14.42
C ASN A 9 -4.73 -6.78 14.12
N PRO A 10 -5.66 -7.36 14.89
CA PRO A 10 -6.02 -8.78 14.80
C PRO A 10 -6.52 -9.21 13.42
N THR A 11 -6.90 -8.28 12.53
CA THR A 11 -7.29 -8.57 11.15
C THR A 11 -6.15 -9.01 10.24
N HIS A 12 -4.89 -8.65 10.51
CA HIS A 12 -3.75 -9.21 9.75
C HIS A 12 -3.35 -10.62 10.21
N ALA A 13 -3.68 -10.99 11.46
CA ALA A 13 -3.48 -12.35 11.96
C ALA A 13 -4.67 -13.28 11.64
N ALA A 14 -5.88 -12.73 11.49
CA ALA A 14 -7.10 -13.47 11.20
C ALA A 14 -7.20 -13.99 9.76
N ASP A 15 -6.49 -13.40 8.80
CA ASP A 15 -6.42 -13.89 7.41
C ASP A 15 -5.75 -15.29 7.29
N LEU A 16 -5.08 -15.77 8.34
CA LEU A 16 -4.52 -17.13 8.41
C LEU A 16 -5.37 -18.12 9.23
N ALA A 17 -6.42 -17.65 9.90
CA ALA A 17 -7.22 -18.47 10.80
C ALA A 17 -8.66 -17.97 10.92
N HIS A 18 -9.48 -18.11 9.87
CA HIS A 18 -10.78 -18.76 10.04
C HIS A 18 -11.48 -19.13 8.73
N ASP A 19 -11.86 -20.41 8.68
CA ASP A 19 -12.67 -21.07 7.67
C ASP A 19 -14.09 -20.50 7.59
N THR A 20 -14.47 -20.01 6.42
CA THR A 20 -15.73 -20.40 5.76
C THR A 20 -15.64 -20.17 4.25
N HIS A 21 -15.91 -21.25 3.51
CA HIS A 21 -15.96 -21.39 2.04
C HIS A 21 -14.64 -21.67 1.31
N THR A 22 -14.43 -22.95 1.00
CA THR A 22 -13.41 -23.54 0.12
C THR A 22 -13.24 -22.82 -1.23
N THR A 23 -14.27 -22.09 -1.69
CA THR A 23 -14.23 -21.24 -2.88
C THR A 23 -13.32 -20.01 -2.72
N SER A 24 -13.16 -19.46 -1.51
CA SER A 24 -12.27 -18.33 -1.21
C SER A 24 -10.79 -18.73 -1.34
N MET A 25 -10.41 -19.86 -0.75
CA MET A 25 -9.04 -20.37 -0.81
C MET A 25 -8.59 -20.73 -2.23
N ILE A 26 -9.49 -21.24 -3.09
CA ILE A 26 -9.16 -21.54 -4.50
C ILE A 26 -8.91 -20.24 -5.28
N ALA A 27 -9.74 -19.21 -5.09
CA ALA A 27 -9.56 -17.92 -5.76
C ALA A 27 -8.25 -17.25 -5.31
N GLU A 28 -7.99 -17.19 -4.00
CA GLU A 28 -6.74 -16.69 -3.43
C GLU A 28 -5.53 -17.47 -3.94
N PHE A 29 -5.62 -18.80 -4.02
CA PHE A 29 -4.55 -19.63 -4.56
C PHE A 29 -4.27 -19.34 -6.05
N ILE A 30 -5.31 -19.14 -6.87
CA ILE A 30 -5.15 -18.72 -8.27
C ILE A 30 -4.48 -17.34 -8.34
N HIS A 31 -4.91 -16.40 -7.51
CA HIS A 31 -4.31 -15.07 -7.46
C HIS A 31 -2.83 -15.16 -7.03
N TYR A 32 -2.51 -15.95 -6.01
CA TYR A 32 -1.15 -16.19 -5.52
C TYR A 32 -0.21 -16.75 -6.61
N LEU A 33 -0.66 -17.77 -7.34
CA LEU A 33 0.09 -18.32 -8.47
C LEU A 33 0.27 -17.29 -9.59
N SER A 34 -0.74 -16.44 -9.78
CA SER A 34 -0.72 -15.40 -10.77
C SER A 34 0.16 -14.21 -10.36
N THR A 35 0.45 -13.96 -9.08
CA THR A 35 1.23 -12.80 -8.64
C THR A 35 2.70 -12.92 -9.06
N ARG A 36 3.26 -11.91 -9.76
CA ARG A 36 4.73 -11.80 -9.95
C ARG A 36 5.31 -10.97 -8.82
N THR A 37 6.29 -11.53 -8.12
CA THR A 37 7.10 -10.87 -7.10
C THR A 37 8.49 -11.50 -7.05
N ASN A 38 9.44 -10.90 -6.34
CA ASN A 38 10.79 -11.42 -6.16
C ASN A 38 10.84 -12.50 -5.05
N PRO A 39 11.88 -13.36 -5.00
CA PRO A 39 11.95 -14.44 -4.00
C PRO A 39 11.89 -13.98 -2.55
N GLY A 40 12.57 -12.88 -2.19
CA GLY A 40 12.53 -12.34 -0.83
C GLY A 40 11.12 -11.88 -0.43
N ALA A 41 10.45 -11.18 -1.32
CA ALA A 41 9.07 -10.77 -1.15
C ALA A 41 8.09 -11.95 -1.05
N ARG A 42 8.26 -13.03 -1.84
CA ARG A 42 7.47 -14.27 -1.64
C ARG A 42 7.67 -14.84 -0.25
N ARG A 43 8.92 -14.89 0.22
CA ARG A 43 9.27 -15.44 1.53
C ARG A 43 8.70 -14.63 2.69
N LEU A 44 8.61 -13.31 2.54
CA LEU A 44 8.00 -12.43 3.55
C LEU A 44 6.46 -12.35 3.46
N GLY A 45 5.83 -13.02 2.49
CA GLY A 45 4.36 -13.13 2.42
C GLY A 45 3.67 -12.18 1.44
N TYR A 46 4.40 -11.31 0.72
CA TYR A 46 3.79 -10.31 -0.19
C TYR A 46 2.94 -10.92 -1.32
N ALA A 47 3.29 -12.12 -1.77
CA ALA A 47 2.47 -12.83 -2.76
C ALA A 47 1.11 -13.27 -2.20
N GLY A 48 1.06 -13.60 -0.91
CA GLY A 48 -0.17 -13.94 -0.18
C GLY A 48 -1.03 -12.69 0.02
N GLU A 49 -0.47 -11.61 0.55
CA GLU A 49 -1.18 -10.34 0.74
C GLU A 49 -1.78 -9.81 -0.56
N ALA A 50 -1.01 -9.80 -1.66
CA ALA A 50 -1.51 -9.37 -2.95
C ALA A 50 -2.66 -10.26 -3.46
N ALA A 51 -2.65 -11.55 -3.14
CA ALA A 51 -3.70 -12.48 -3.53
C ALA A 51 -4.97 -12.32 -2.67
N ALA A 52 -4.80 -12.14 -1.36
CA ALA A 52 -5.89 -11.87 -0.42
C ALA A 52 -6.58 -10.55 -0.76
N LEU A 53 -5.83 -9.49 -1.08
CA LEU A 53 -6.37 -8.20 -1.51
C LEU A 53 -7.23 -8.35 -2.77
N GLU A 54 -6.76 -9.11 -3.76
CA GLU A 54 -7.50 -9.34 -5.00
C GLU A 54 -8.79 -10.14 -4.78
N ALA A 55 -8.73 -11.19 -3.96
CA ALA A 55 -9.91 -11.97 -3.60
C ALA A 55 -10.94 -11.11 -2.85
N ARG A 56 -10.48 -10.30 -1.89
CA ARG A 56 -11.30 -9.36 -1.13
C ARG A 56 -11.93 -8.30 -2.04
N HIS A 57 -11.16 -7.71 -2.96
CA HIS A 57 -11.70 -6.77 -3.94
C HIS A 57 -12.85 -7.38 -4.73
N ARG A 58 -12.75 -8.65 -5.17
CA ARG A 58 -13.84 -9.32 -5.90
C ARG A 58 -15.11 -9.49 -5.07
N ARG A 59 -14.98 -9.86 -3.78
CA ARG A 59 -16.12 -10.02 -2.86
C ARG A 59 -16.74 -8.68 -2.48
N CYS A 60 -15.90 -7.70 -2.14
CA CYS A 60 -16.29 -6.39 -1.65
C CYS A 60 -16.47 -5.32 -2.75
N ARG A 61 -16.46 -5.71 -4.03
CA ARG A 61 -16.37 -4.79 -5.18
C ARG A 61 -17.34 -3.61 -5.10
N GLU A 62 -18.60 -3.87 -4.70
CA GLU A 62 -19.67 -2.87 -4.65
C GLU A 62 -19.45 -1.88 -3.51
N ALA A 63 -19.09 -2.39 -2.33
CA ALA A 63 -18.77 -1.57 -1.16
C ALA A 63 -17.50 -0.72 -1.37
N TRP A 64 -16.57 -1.18 -2.22
CA TRP A 64 -15.33 -0.47 -2.51
C TRP A 64 -15.46 0.58 -3.62
N LEU A 65 -16.54 0.58 -4.42
CA LEU A 65 -16.73 1.54 -5.52
C LEU A 65 -16.54 3.01 -5.08
N PRO A 66 -17.10 3.49 -3.94
CA PRO A 66 -16.90 4.87 -3.51
C PRO A 66 -15.44 5.19 -3.21
N HIS A 67 -14.71 4.27 -2.56
CA HIS A 67 -13.29 4.43 -2.29
C HIS A 67 -12.48 4.48 -3.59
N LEU A 68 -12.71 3.55 -4.51
CA LEU A 68 -12.01 3.51 -5.80
C LEU A 68 -12.29 4.78 -6.63
N ALA A 69 -13.52 5.29 -6.61
CA ALA A 69 -13.87 6.53 -7.30
C ALA A 69 -13.19 7.76 -6.67
N ALA A 70 -13.19 7.86 -5.34
CA ALA A 70 -12.55 8.95 -4.62
C ALA A 70 -11.03 8.95 -4.81
N THR A 71 -10.38 7.78 -4.74
CA THR A 71 -8.93 7.65 -5.02
C THR A 71 -8.60 8.11 -6.43
N ARG A 72 -9.33 7.63 -7.46
CA ARG A 72 -9.12 8.06 -8.85
C ARG A 72 -9.31 9.58 -9.01
N ALA A 73 -10.36 10.14 -8.43
CA ALA A 73 -10.63 11.58 -8.50
C ALA A 73 -9.52 12.42 -7.84
N ALA A 74 -9.02 11.97 -6.67
CA ALA A 74 -7.91 12.63 -6.00
C ALA A 74 -6.62 12.59 -6.83
N LEU A 75 -6.29 11.44 -7.44
CA LEU A 75 -5.13 11.29 -8.32
C LEU A 75 -5.23 12.21 -9.55
N LEU A 76 -6.40 12.30 -10.17
CA LEU A 76 -6.61 13.18 -11.34
C LEU A 76 -6.48 14.66 -10.97
N ARG A 77 -7.06 15.07 -9.84
CA ARG A 77 -6.91 16.44 -9.31
C ARG A 77 -5.44 16.75 -9.00
N ALA A 78 -4.74 15.85 -8.32
CA ALA A 78 -3.34 16.03 -7.99
C ALA A 78 -2.44 16.10 -9.24
N ALA A 79 -2.75 15.29 -10.26
CA ALA A 79 -2.04 15.33 -11.53
C ALA A 79 -2.22 16.67 -12.28
N GLU A 80 -3.18 17.52 -11.91
CA GLU A 80 -3.31 18.88 -12.47
C GLU A 80 -2.20 19.83 -12.06
N LEU A 81 -1.51 19.53 -10.96
CA LEU A 81 -0.35 20.30 -10.51
C LEU A 81 0.87 20.10 -11.41
N ALA A 82 0.93 19.00 -12.15
CA ALA A 82 1.98 18.75 -13.12
C ALA A 82 1.79 19.61 -14.38
N HIS A 83 2.90 20.15 -14.90
CA HIS A 83 2.87 20.88 -16.16
C HIS A 83 2.43 19.96 -17.32
N PRO A 84 1.80 20.52 -18.38
CA PRO A 84 1.60 19.78 -19.62
C PRO A 84 2.95 19.25 -20.15
N ASN A 85 2.98 17.99 -20.59
CA ASN A 85 4.18 17.30 -21.06
C ASN A 85 5.29 17.13 -20.00
N SER A 86 4.89 16.97 -18.73
CA SER A 86 5.76 16.68 -17.57
C SER A 86 6.49 15.31 -17.63
N GLY A 87 6.74 14.72 -18.80
CA GLY A 87 7.42 13.44 -18.91
C GLY A 87 6.61 12.27 -18.35
N ASP A 88 7.26 11.40 -17.57
CA ASP A 88 6.65 10.19 -17.02
C ASP A 88 5.87 10.50 -15.70
N ALA A 89 4.87 9.69 -15.39
CA ALA A 89 4.24 9.64 -14.06
C ALA A 89 4.71 8.38 -13.31
N LEU A 90 5.13 8.54 -12.06
CA LEU A 90 5.52 7.44 -11.17
C LEU A 90 4.40 7.19 -10.15
N LEU A 91 3.84 5.99 -10.13
CA LEU A 91 2.84 5.59 -9.13
C LEU A 91 3.38 4.44 -8.29
N VAL A 92 3.50 4.65 -6.99
CA VAL A 92 3.94 3.67 -6.00
C VAL A 92 2.74 3.04 -5.33
N GLY A 93 2.76 1.71 -5.15
CA GLY A 93 1.63 0.93 -4.64
C GLY A 93 0.65 0.52 -5.74
N GLY A 94 1.09 0.49 -7.00
CA GLY A 94 0.24 0.23 -8.17
C GLY A 94 0.04 -1.25 -8.54
N GLY A 95 0.26 -2.19 -7.62
CA GLY A 95 0.32 -3.63 -7.91
C GLY A 95 -0.99 -4.25 -8.42
N SER A 96 -2.14 -3.74 -7.96
CA SER A 96 -3.48 -4.25 -8.31
C SER A 96 -4.19 -3.44 -9.40
N VAL A 97 -3.76 -2.18 -9.64
CA VAL A 97 -4.31 -1.19 -10.58
C VAL A 97 -5.78 -0.78 -10.40
N HIS A 98 -6.49 -1.33 -9.41
CA HIS A 98 -7.94 -1.13 -9.25
C HIS A 98 -8.33 0.33 -9.03
N ASP A 99 -7.54 1.09 -8.31
CA ASP A 99 -7.80 2.49 -7.95
C ASP A 99 -7.07 3.50 -8.83
N LEU A 100 -6.43 3.04 -9.92
CA LEU A 100 -5.62 3.89 -10.79
C LEU A 100 -6.39 4.33 -12.06
N PRO A 101 -6.52 5.64 -12.33
CA PRO A 101 -7.14 6.16 -13.55
C PRO A 101 -6.15 6.15 -14.71
N LEU A 102 -5.69 4.95 -15.10
CA LEU A 102 -4.56 4.78 -16.02
C LEU A 102 -4.82 5.39 -17.40
N ALA A 103 -6.04 5.27 -17.92
CA ALA A 103 -6.36 5.79 -19.25
C ALA A 103 -6.28 7.33 -19.26
N GLU A 104 -6.85 7.96 -18.24
CA GLU A 104 -6.86 9.39 -18.02
C GLU A 104 -5.43 9.94 -17.81
N LEU A 105 -4.63 9.27 -16.98
CA LEU A 105 -3.23 9.65 -16.77
C LEU A 105 -2.39 9.50 -18.04
N MET A 106 -2.68 8.51 -18.89
CA MET A 106 -2.04 8.38 -20.21
C MET A 106 -2.40 9.50 -21.19
N TYR A 107 -3.39 10.35 -20.94
CA TYR A 107 -3.57 11.56 -21.75
C TYR A 107 -2.65 12.70 -21.30
N ARG A 108 -2.08 12.63 -20.09
CA ARG A 108 -1.30 13.72 -19.47
C ARG A 108 0.21 13.47 -19.45
N PHE A 109 0.61 12.21 -19.34
CA PHE A 109 2.01 11.80 -19.19
C PHE A 109 2.46 10.91 -20.35
N ASP A 110 3.75 10.98 -20.67
CA ASP A 110 4.35 10.19 -21.75
C ASP A 110 4.25 8.69 -21.44
N ARG A 111 4.64 8.31 -20.22
CA ARG A 111 4.52 6.95 -19.69
C ARG A 111 4.06 6.97 -18.26
N ILE A 112 3.36 5.91 -17.90
CA ILE A 112 3.00 5.56 -16.53
C ILE A 112 3.95 4.47 -16.06
N VAL A 113 4.67 4.73 -14.97
CA VAL A 113 5.57 3.78 -14.31
C VAL A 113 4.93 3.36 -13.01
N LEU A 114 4.51 2.10 -12.93
CA LEU A 114 3.99 1.52 -11.69
C LEU A 114 5.15 0.89 -10.92
N LEU A 115 5.39 1.35 -9.70
CA LEU A 115 6.34 0.78 -8.76
C LEU A 115 5.58 -0.04 -7.72
N ASP A 116 5.84 -1.34 -7.68
CA ASP A 116 5.27 -2.23 -6.67
C ASP A 116 6.16 -3.45 -6.44
N ILE A 117 6.13 -4.01 -5.25
CA ILE A 117 6.85 -5.24 -4.91
C ILE A 117 6.18 -6.49 -5.50
N ALA A 118 4.88 -6.41 -5.80
CA ALA A 118 4.07 -7.48 -6.35
C ALA A 118 3.10 -6.98 -7.42
N PHE A 119 3.02 -7.69 -8.54
CA PHE A 119 2.06 -7.38 -9.61
C PHE A 119 1.09 -8.52 -9.86
N GLY A 120 -0.20 -8.19 -9.81
CA GLY A 120 -1.30 -9.08 -10.16
C GLY A 120 -1.39 -9.37 -11.66
N ALA A 121 -2.31 -10.26 -12.03
CA ALA A 121 -2.51 -10.63 -13.43
C ALA A 121 -2.98 -9.47 -14.31
N GLU A 122 -3.86 -8.61 -13.78
CA GLU A 122 -4.44 -7.48 -14.51
C GLU A 122 -3.40 -6.41 -14.85
N ALA A 123 -2.61 -5.95 -13.88
CA ALA A 123 -1.52 -4.99 -14.10
C ALA A 123 -0.59 -5.45 -15.25
N ARG A 124 -0.24 -6.74 -15.27
CA ARG A 124 0.58 -7.32 -16.35
C ARG A 124 -0.14 -7.40 -17.69
N ARG A 125 -1.44 -7.70 -17.70
CA ARG A 125 -2.25 -7.68 -18.92
C ARG A 125 -2.29 -6.28 -19.51
N LEU A 126 -2.50 -5.26 -18.68
CA LEU A 126 -2.48 -3.85 -19.10
C LEU A 126 -1.10 -3.44 -19.63
N ALA A 127 -0.02 -3.81 -18.96
CA ALA A 127 1.34 -3.51 -19.43
C ALA A 127 1.65 -4.16 -20.79
N LYS A 128 1.15 -5.37 -21.03
CA LYS A 128 1.24 -6.02 -22.36
C LYS A 128 0.36 -5.33 -23.41
N ARG A 129 -0.79 -4.79 -23.01
CA ARG A 129 -1.70 -4.04 -23.90
C ARG A 129 -1.13 -2.68 -24.27
N TRP A 130 -0.40 -2.03 -23.36
CA TRP A 130 0.16 -0.69 -23.54
C TRP A 130 1.68 -0.66 -23.31
N PRO A 131 2.47 -1.45 -24.07
CA PRO A 131 3.89 -1.67 -23.76
C PRO A 131 4.75 -0.41 -23.90
N LYS A 132 4.28 0.59 -24.66
CA LYS A 132 4.95 1.89 -24.82
C LYS A 132 4.51 2.94 -23.79
N ARG A 133 3.37 2.72 -23.11
CA ARG A 133 2.75 3.71 -22.22
C ARG A 133 2.72 3.27 -20.76
N LEU A 134 2.82 1.97 -20.46
CA LEU A 134 2.74 1.42 -19.11
C LEU A 134 3.94 0.51 -18.82
N ARG A 135 4.77 0.91 -17.86
CA ARG A 135 5.93 0.15 -17.39
C ARG A 135 5.68 -0.35 -15.97
N LEU A 136 5.87 -1.65 -15.77
CA LEU A 136 5.86 -2.23 -14.42
C LEU A 136 7.31 -2.29 -13.90
N CYS A 137 7.57 -1.59 -12.80
CA CYS A 137 8.82 -1.63 -12.06
C CYS A 137 8.62 -2.46 -10.80
N ARG A 138 9.06 -3.72 -10.84
CA ARG A 138 8.91 -4.64 -9.73
C ARG A 138 10.03 -4.45 -8.71
N HIS A 139 9.75 -3.73 -7.65
CA HIS A 139 10.74 -3.37 -6.65
C HIS A 139 10.10 -3.07 -5.30
N ASP A 140 10.82 -3.41 -4.23
CA ASP A 140 10.48 -3.00 -2.86
C ASP A 140 10.88 -1.54 -2.66
N VAL A 141 9.93 -0.62 -2.49
CA VAL A 141 10.23 0.80 -2.31
C VAL A 141 11.03 1.07 -1.03
N THR A 142 10.97 0.19 -0.05
CA THR A 142 11.73 0.34 1.21
C THR A 142 13.17 -0.19 1.12
N GLY A 143 13.44 -1.07 0.16
CA GLY A 143 14.73 -1.76 -0.02
C GLY A 143 15.09 -2.80 1.07
N ILE A 144 14.22 -3.06 2.04
CA ILE A 144 14.55 -3.89 3.21
C ILE A 144 14.22 -5.37 3.01
N VAL A 145 13.25 -5.69 2.16
CA VAL A 145 12.61 -7.00 2.09
C VAL A 145 13.58 -8.10 1.68
N ASP A 146 14.38 -7.88 0.64
CA ASP A 146 15.36 -8.87 0.19
C ASP A 146 16.49 -9.07 1.22
N TRP A 147 16.81 -8.04 2.00
CA TRP A 147 17.79 -8.14 3.08
C TRP A 147 17.23 -8.99 4.23
N LEU A 148 16.01 -8.72 4.69
CA LEU A 148 15.34 -9.53 5.73
C LEU A 148 15.17 -10.99 5.31
N ALA A 149 14.83 -11.24 4.04
CA ALA A 149 14.70 -12.59 3.52
C ALA A 149 16.01 -13.40 3.58
N LYS A 150 17.16 -12.74 3.46
CA LYS A 150 18.50 -13.38 3.46
C LYS A 150 19.08 -13.57 4.86
N HIS A 151 18.65 -12.78 5.85
CA HIS A 151 19.24 -12.77 7.18
C HIS A 151 18.28 -13.38 8.21
N ARG A 152 18.75 -14.41 8.92
CA ARG A 152 17.99 -15.11 9.97
C ARG A 152 18.26 -14.57 11.37
N SER A 153 19.47 -14.10 11.62
CA SER A 153 19.87 -13.38 12.84
C SER A 153 20.09 -11.92 12.46
N LEU A 154 19.47 -11.02 13.21
CA LEU A 154 19.35 -9.61 12.83
C LEU A 154 19.79 -8.75 14.02
N PRO A 155 20.94 -8.07 13.94
CA PRO A 155 21.32 -7.09 14.94
C PRO A 155 20.33 -5.91 14.85
N PRO A 156 19.62 -5.54 15.94
CA PRO A 156 18.65 -4.43 15.91
C PRO A 156 19.24 -3.11 15.40
N ALA A 157 20.51 -2.86 15.67
CA ALA A 157 21.23 -1.67 15.21
C ALA A 157 21.37 -1.58 13.68
N GLU A 158 21.35 -2.70 12.96
CA GLU A 158 21.41 -2.69 11.49
C GLU A 158 20.05 -2.42 10.84
N LEU A 159 18.93 -2.61 11.55
CA LEU A 159 17.60 -2.41 10.96
C LEU A 159 17.36 -0.97 10.49
N LEU A 160 17.91 0.01 11.19
CA LEU A 160 17.72 1.42 10.87
C LEU A 160 18.63 1.93 9.74
N SER A 161 19.74 1.24 9.45
CA SER A 161 20.74 1.67 8.46
C SER A 161 20.65 0.93 7.12
N ARG A 162 19.80 -0.09 7.02
CA ARG A 162 19.66 -0.97 5.86
C ARG A 162 18.58 -0.63 4.84
N PRO A 163 17.48 0.10 5.15
CA PRO A 163 16.55 0.52 4.11
C PRO A 163 17.28 1.33 3.04
N VAL A 164 17.34 0.81 1.82
CA VAL A 164 17.96 1.47 0.67
C VAL A 164 16.87 1.74 -0.36
N LEU A 165 16.42 2.99 -0.39
CA LEU A 165 15.38 3.44 -1.30
C LEU A 165 15.82 3.30 -2.77
N PRO A 166 14.91 2.99 -3.69
CA PRO A 166 15.26 2.76 -5.08
C PRO A 166 15.77 4.03 -5.77
N GLN A 167 16.86 3.88 -6.51
CA GLN A 167 17.26 4.84 -7.54
C GLN A 167 16.64 4.42 -8.87
N LEU A 168 15.59 5.14 -9.28
CA LEU A 168 14.91 4.88 -10.54
C LEU A 168 15.47 5.81 -11.61
N ALA A 169 16.00 5.25 -12.69
CA ALA A 169 16.40 6.00 -13.88
C ALA A 169 15.16 6.40 -14.70
N ILE A 170 14.32 7.26 -14.13
CA ILE A 170 13.17 7.88 -14.77
C ILE A 170 13.16 9.38 -14.46
N PRO A 171 12.70 10.23 -15.38
CA PRO A 171 12.43 11.65 -15.11
C PRO A 171 10.93 11.85 -14.88
N PRO A 172 10.37 11.54 -13.70
CA PRO A 172 8.96 11.78 -13.46
C PRO A 172 8.73 13.28 -13.35
N GLY A 173 7.65 13.79 -13.94
CA GLY A 173 7.16 15.14 -13.62
C GLY A 173 5.94 15.13 -12.72
N TRP A 174 5.55 13.94 -12.25
CA TRP A 174 4.55 13.75 -11.20
C TRP A 174 4.78 12.40 -10.50
N VAL A 175 4.60 12.39 -9.18
CA VAL A 175 4.74 11.18 -8.36
C VAL A 175 3.47 10.98 -7.54
N ALA A 176 2.97 9.76 -7.45
CA ALA A 176 1.93 9.39 -6.51
C ALA A 176 2.30 8.18 -5.68
N SER A 177 1.99 8.21 -4.39
CA SER A 177 2.01 7.06 -3.49
C SER A 177 0.58 6.73 -3.13
N VAL A 178 0.10 5.55 -3.52
CA VAL A 178 -1.33 5.22 -3.50
C VAL A 178 -1.57 4.02 -2.59
N ASN A 179 -2.27 4.25 -1.48
CA ASN A 179 -2.78 3.21 -0.57
C ASN A 179 -1.74 2.17 -0.10
N CYS A 180 -0.48 2.57 0.06
CA CYS A 180 0.61 1.66 0.43
C CYS A 180 1.46 2.11 1.62
N LEU A 181 1.39 3.38 2.04
CA LEU A 181 2.30 3.97 3.04
C LEU A 181 2.29 3.19 4.36
N THR A 182 1.08 2.98 4.86
CA THR A 182 0.81 2.32 6.13
C THR A 182 1.05 0.80 6.04
N GLN A 183 1.09 0.25 4.84
CA GLN A 183 1.41 -1.16 4.59
C GLN A 183 2.92 -1.45 4.55
N LEU A 184 3.75 -0.43 4.25
CA LEU A 184 5.20 -0.59 4.14
C LEU A 184 5.85 -1.30 5.34
N PRO A 185 5.50 -0.98 6.61
CA PRO A 185 6.11 -1.65 7.75
C PRO A 185 5.48 -3.01 8.10
N LEU A 186 4.30 -3.36 7.61
CA LEU A 186 3.52 -4.50 8.12
C LEU A 186 4.24 -5.85 8.01
N LEU A 187 4.53 -6.30 6.79
CA LEU A 187 5.20 -7.58 6.59
C LEU A 187 6.64 -7.62 7.12
N PRO A 188 7.45 -6.55 7.00
CA PRO A 188 8.73 -6.47 7.69
C PRO A 188 8.60 -6.67 9.20
N LEU A 189 7.65 -6.00 9.86
CA LEU A 189 7.43 -6.15 11.30
C LEU A 189 6.91 -7.53 11.68
N ASN A 190 5.97 -8.08 10.91
CA ASN A 190 5.48 -9.44 11.12
C ASN A 190 6.61 -10.47 10.97
N TYR A 191 7.53 -10.26 10.03
CA TYR A 191 8.72 -11.10 9.90
C TYR A 191 9.68 -10.93 11.08
N LEU A 192 9.73 -9.77 11.74
CA LEU A 192 10.58 -9.55 12.91
C LEU A 192 9.92 -9.96 14.23
N ALA A 193 8.59 -10.06 14.26
CA ALA A 193 7.84 -10.51 15.43
C ALA A 193 8.34 -11.88 15.91
N GLY A 194 8.62 -11.98 17.20
CA GLY A 194 9.20 -13.19 17.82
C GLY A 194 10.69 -13.41 17.55
N ARG A 195 11.33 -12.60 16.70
CA ARG A 195 12.79 -12.59 16.47
C ARG A 195 13.50 -11.46 17.20
N ILE A 196 12.79 -10.36 17.41
CA ILE A 196 13.23 -9.20 18.17
C ILE A 196 12.22 -8.96 19.27
N VAL A 197 12.69 -8.95 20.52
CA VAL A 197 11.85 -8.77 21.71
C VAL A 197 11.65 -7.29 22.04
N ASP A 198 12.57 -6.42 21.60
CA ASP A 198 12.50 -4.98 21.83
C ASP A 198 11.43 -4.33 20.93
N GLU A 199 10.24 -4.14 21.49
CA GLU A 199 9.11 -3.48 20.83
C GLU A 199 9.42 -2.03 20.45
N SER A 200 10.26 -1.32 21.23
CA SER A 200 10.63 0.06 20.94
C SER A 200 11.50 0.15 19.69
N ALA A 201 12.42 -0.81 19.51
CA ALA A 201 13.22 -0.92 18.30
C ALA A 201 12.37 -1.27 17.08
N LEU A 202 11.37 -2.14 17.22
CA LEU A 202 10.42 -2.46 16.13
C LEU A 202 9.56 -1.26 15.74
N GLU A 203 9.03 -0.52 16.71
CA GLU A 203 8.30 0.73 16.45
C GLU A 203 9.17 1.75 15.73
N ALA A 204 10.42 1.95 16.20
CA ALA A 204 11.37 2.87 15.57
C ALA A 204 11.69 2.45 14.13
N PHE A 205 11.89 1.14 13.91
CA PHE A 205 12.16 0.60 12.59
C PHE A 205 10.99 0.81 11.62
N GLY A 206 9.77 0.45 11.99
CA GLY A 206 8.64 0.64 11.08
C GLY A 206 8.32 2.12 10.85
N ARG A 207 8.55 3.00 11.84
CA ARG A 207 8.50 4.46 11.65
C ARG A 207 9.56 4.92 10.64
N ALA A 208 10.79 4.39 10.72
CA ALA A 208 11.86 4.71 9.78
C ALA A 208 11.51 4.29 8.34
N LEU A 209 10.80 3.17 8.14
CA LEU A 209 10.32 2.77 6.80
C LEU A 209 9.32 3.77 6.23
N VAL A 210 8.35 4.20 7.03
CA VAL A 210 7.34 5.19 6.62
C VAL A 210 7.99 6.54 6.33
N GLN A 211 8.82 7.04 7.24
CA GLN A 211 9.49 8.34 7.11
C GLN A 211 10.50 8.35 5.96
N GLY A 212 11.23 7.25 5.75
CA GLY A 212 12.12 7.09 4.61
C GLY A 212 11.36 7.20 3.28
N HIS A 213 10.17 6.59 3.18
CA HIS A 213 9.34 6.70 1.98
C HIS A 213 8.81 8.13 1.75
N LEU A 214 8.34 8.82 2.79
CA LEU A 214 7.89 10.22 2.67
C LEU A 214 9.01 11.14 2.19
N HIS A 215 10.21 11.03 2.80
CA HIS A 215 11.38 11.78 2.33
C HIS A 215 11.77 11.43 0.89
N TRP A 216 11.67 10.15 0.50
CA TRP A 216 11.94 9.71 -0.87
C TRP A 216 10.97 10.32 -1.88
N LEU A 217 9.68 10.43 -1.54
CA LEU A 217 8.71 11.12 -2.38
C LEU A 217 9.11 12.58 -2.58
N GLN A 218 9.41 13.30 -1.49
CA GLN A 218 9.78 14.72 -1.52
C GLN A 218 11.08 14.98 -2.29
N ALA A 219 12.03 14.03 -2.27
CA ALA A 219 13.30 14.14 -2.96
C ALA A 219 13.20 14.16 -4.50
N TRP A 220 12.03 13.85 -5.08
CA TRP A 220 11.81 13.99 -6.52
C TRP A 220 11.67 15.45 -6.98
N HIS A 221 11.34 16.39 -6.08
CA HIS A 221 11.17 17.81 -6.40
C HIS A 221 10.19 18.07 -7.56
N VAL A 222 9.11 17.30 -7.61
CA VAL A 222 7.99 17.44 -8.55
C VAL A 222 6.68 17.37 -7.78
N PRO A 223 5.53 17.75 -8.37
CA PRO A 223 4.26 17.65 -7.67
C PRO A 223 3.98 16.20 -7.24
N ILE A 224 3.55 16.02 -6.00
CA ILE A 224 3.32 14.73 -5.36
C ILE A 224 1.86 14.57 -4.96
N CYS A 225 1.34 13.35 -5.09
CA CYS A 225 0.09 12.93 -4.47
C CYS A 225 0.36 11.79 -3.47
N LEU A 226 -0.08 11.94 -2.22
CA LEU A 226 -0.11 10.86 -1.25
C LEU A 226 -1.57 10.52 -0.95
N VAL A 227 -2.00 9.31 -1.29
CA VAL A 227 -3.27 8.73 -0.83
C VAL A 227 -2.94 7.67 0.21
N THR A 228 -3.42 7.86 1.44
CA THR A 228 -3.12 6.97 2.55
C THR A 228 -4.27 6.90 3.54
N GLU A 229 -4.46 5.75 4.14
CA GLU A 229 -5.22 5.61 5.37
C GLU A 229 -4.56 6.39 6.51
N VAL A 230 -5.39 7.04 7.31
CA VAL A 230 -5.00 7.86 8.46
C VAL A 230 -5.71 7.44 9.73
N GLU A 231 -6.72 6.58 9.62
CA GLU A 231 -7.44 6.02 10.76
C GLU A 231 -7.98 4.64 10.40
N ASP A 232 -7.86 3.68 11.30
CA ASP A 232 -8.62 2.44 11.25
C ASP A 232 -9.79 2.46 12.25
N ARG A 233 -10.89 1.81 11.90
CA ARG A 233 -12.09 1.72 12.75
C ARG A 233 -12.67 0.32 12.68
N GLN A 234 -12.93 -0.25 13.83
CA GLN A 234 -13.61 -1.53 14.00
C GLN A 234 -14.97 -1.29 14.63
N PHE A 235 -15.99 -1.91 14.06
CA PHE A 235 -17.35 -1.83 14.55
C PHE A 235 -17.84 -3.22 14.92
N ASP A 236 -18.59 -3.30 16.01
CA ASP A 236 -19.29 -4.51 16.41
C ASP A 236 -20.53 -4.78 15.52
N ARG A 237 -21.26 -5.83 15.87
CA ARG A 237 -22.48 -6.26 15.15
C ARG A 237 -23.64 -5.27 15.23
N ASP A 238 -23.67 -4.42 16.24
CA ASP A 238 -24.71 -3.43 16.43
C ASP A 238 -24.32 -2.09 15.76
N GLY A 239 -23.14 -2.05 15.13
CA GLY A 239 -22.61 -0.88 14.43
C GLY A 239 -21.97 0.15 15.36
N LEU A 240 -21.67 -0.22 16.61
CA LEU A 240 -20.97 0.65 17.54
C LEU A 240 -19.46 0.56 17.33
N LEU A 241 -18.77 1.68 17.44
CA LEU A 241 -17.32 1.75 17.30
C LEU A 241 -16.66 1.02 18.49
N ALA A 242 -16.07 -0.13 18.21
CA ALA A 242 -15.38 -0.96 19.20
C ALA A 242 -13.93 -0.51 19.41
N SER A 243 -13.22 -0.12 18.34
CA SER A 243 -11.84 0.35 18.42
C SER A 243 -11.49 1.29 17.26
N SER A 244 -10.48 2.14 17.47
CA SER A 244 -9.89 2.99 16.43
C SER A 244 -8.42 3.32 16.76
N THR A 245 -7.61 3.47 15.72
CA THR A 245 -6.22 3.91 15.76
C THR A 245 -6.00 5.02 14.74
N ASP A 246 -5.45 6.14 15.21
CA ASP A 246 -5.06 7.27 14.36
C ASP A 246 -3.58 7.13 13.93
N TYR A 247 -3.33 7.25 12.63
CA TYR A 247 -2.02 7.16 12.00
C TYR A 247 -1.46 8.51 11.52
N ARG A 248 -2.14 9.64 11.73
CA ARG A 248 -1.68 10.97 11.27
C ARG A 248 -0.32 11.36 11.85
N ALA A 249 0.03 10.87 13.04
CA ALA A 249 1.36 11.06 13.61
C ALA A 249 2.49 10.42 12.78
N LEU A 250 2.18 9.52 11.84
CA LEU A 250 3.15 8.98 10.88
C LEU A 250 3.39 9.91 9.68
N LEU A 251 2.53 10.91 9.49
CA LEU A 251 2.60 11.88 8.40
C LEU A 251 3.26 13.20 8.82
N GLU A 252 3.71 13.30 10.07
CA GLU A 252 4.42 14.48 10.58
C GLU A 252 5.62 14.81 9.67
N GLY A 253 5.82 16.11 9.42
CA GLY A 253 6.80 16.62 8.47
C GLY A 253 6.29 16.68 7.02
N PHE A 254 5.55 15.66 6.55
CA PHE A 254 4.99 15.68 5.19
C PHE A 254 3.79 16.64 5.09
N THR A 255 2.88 16.61 6.08
CA THR A 255 1.64 17.41 6.05
C THR A 255 1.85 18.89 6.38
N THR A 256 3.06 19.30 6.77
CA THR A 256 3.35 20.71 7.08
C THR A 256 3.23 21.58 5.84
N ASP A 257 3.74 21.09 4.71
CA ASP A 257 3.76 21.81 3.45
C ASP A 257 2.74 21.26 2.44
N ALA A 258 2.14 20.11 2.72
CA ALA A 258 1.16 19.47 1.85
C ALA A 258 -0.29 19.91 2.13
N ALA A 259 -1.07 20.12 1.08
CA ALA A 259 -2.49 20.42 1.16
C ALA A 259 -3.34 19.13 1.16
N CYS A 260 -4.24 18.98 2.13
CA CYS A 260 -5.25 17.92 2.10
C CYS A 260 -6.31 18.26 1.05
N ILE A 261 -6.43 17.43 0.01
CA ILE A 261 -7.34 17.63 -1.12
C ILE A 261 -8.57 16.72 -1.09
N GLY A 262 -8.65 15.80 -0.14
CA GLY A 262 -9.79 14.91 0.02
C GLY A 262 -9.69 14.02 1.26
N ARG A 263 -10.86 13.63 1.78
CA ARG A 263 -11.02 12.69 2.89
C ARG A 263 -12.28 11.86 2.69
N TRP A 264 -12.17 10.54 2.75
CA TRP A 264 -13.30 9.63 2.56
C TRP A 264 -13.17 8.34 3.38
N PRO A 265 -14.28 7.67 3.71
CA PRO A 265 -14.22 6.34 4.30
C PRO A 265 -13.98 5.27 3.22
N TRP A 266 -13.31 4.20 3.62
CA TRP A 266 -13.21 2.95 2.88
C TRP A 266 -13.73 1.82 3.75
N LEU A 267 -14.87 1.23 3.37
CA LEU A 267 -15.40 0.02 4.00
C LEU A 267 -14.57 -1.19 3.54
N ILE A 268 -13.38 -1.34 4.13
CA ILE A 268 -12.43 -2.40 3.78
C ILE A 268 -13.05 -3.79 4.00
N HIS A 269 -13.79 -3.95 5.11
CA HIS A 269 -14.62 -5.12 5.38
C HIS A 269 -16.05 -4.63 5.63
N PRO A 270 -16.95 -4.63 4.62
CA PRO A 270 -18.34 -4.23 4.81
C PRO A 270 -19.10 -5.21 5.72
N PRO A 271 -20.26 -4.80 6.27
CA PRO A 271 -21.12 -5.71 7.02
C PRO A 271 -21.38 -7.02 6.27
N GLY A 272 -21.12 -8.15 6.93
CA GLY A 272 -21.23 -9.50 6.35
C GLY A 272 -19.94 -10.06 5.75
N GLU A 273 -18.85 -9.30 5.66
CA GLU A 273 -17.52 -9.82 5.24
C GLU A 273 -16.76 -10.47 6.40
N LEU A 274 -16.87 -9.95 7.63
CA LEU A 274 -16.25 -10.54 8.81
C LEU A 274 -17.23 -11.41 9.59
N ALA A 275 -16.66 -12.33 10.39
CA ALA A 275 -17.42 -13.12 11.34
C ALA A 275 -18.16 -12.25 12.37
N ASP A 276 -19.16 -12.86 13.01
CA ASP A 276 -19.94 -12.28 14.12
C ASP A 276 -20.71 -11.00 13.82
N GLY A 277 -20.78 -10.57 12.55
CA GLY A 277 -21.46 -9.34 12.13
C GLY A 277 -20.61 -8.08 12.28
N CYS A 278 -19.34 -8.21 12.68
CA CYS A 278 -18.40 -7.10 12.76
C CYS A 278 -18.10 -6.53 11.36
N HIS A 279 -17.67 -5.28 11.31
CA HIS A 279 -17.20 -4.67 10.08
C HIS A 279 -16.10 -3.65 10.36
N GLU A 280 -15.34 -3.32 9.32
CA GLU A 280 -14.22 -2.42 9.43
C GLU A 280 -14.26 -1.32 8.37
N SER A 281 -13.86 -0.12 8.79
CA SER A 281 -13.60 0.98 7.87
C SER A 281 -12.21 1.56 8.09
N ARG A 282 -11.71 2.25 7.07
CA ARG A 282 -10.53 3.11 7.15
C ARG A 282 -10.93 4.51 6.75
N ILE A 283 -10.37 5.53 7.40
CA ILE A 283 -10.42 6.90 6.88
C ILE A 283 -9.19 7.09 6.01
N VAL A 284 -9.41 7.46 4.76
CA VAL A 284 -8.39 7.73 3.75
C VAL A 284 -8.34 9.23 3.51
N GLU A 285 -7.13 9.77 3.42
CA GLU A 285 -6.88 11.15 3.04
C GLU A 285 -5.97 11.19 1.81
N ALA A 286 -6.19 12.22 0.97
CA ALA A 286 -5.32 12.55 -0.14
C ALA A 286 -4.65 13.90 0.11
N TRP A 287 -3.34 13.93 -0.08
CA TRP A 287 -2.47 15.08 0.17
C TRP A 287 -1.69 15.41 -1.10
N CYS A 288 -1.50 16.70 -1.35
CA CYS A 288 -0.68 17.21 -2.45
C CYS A 288 0.45 18.09 -1.94
N LEU A 289 1.64 17.88 -2.47
CA LEU A 289 2.82 18.73 -2.29
C LEU A 289 3.27 19.27 -3.64
#